data_AF-A0AAV5UL47-F1
#
_entry.id   AF-A0AAV5UL47-F1
#
_cell.length_a   1.000
_cell.length_b   1.000
_cell.length_c   1.000
_cell.angle_alpha   90.00
_cell.angle_beta   90.00
_cell.angle_gamma   90.00
#
_symmetry.space_group_name_H-M   'P 1'
#
loop_
_entity.id
_entity.type
_entity.pdbx_description
1 polymer ?
#
loop_
_entity_poly.entity_id
_entity_poly.type
_entity_poly.pdbx_seq_one_letter_code
_entity_poly.pdbx_strand_id
1 'polypeptide(L)' 'MGIKELSGKSSNRIAMSSLRICIVLLAVLIAYVYAQACFDLAADCRCKLGLCANRMYLTLMTRMCNLSCGICTATGK' A
#
# COMPACT_ATOMS: atom_id res chain seq x y z
N MET A 1 -17.14 -8.51 13.07
CA MET A 1 -17.57 -7.55 12.04
C MET A 1 -16.29 -6.95 11.46
N GLY A 2 -15.54 -7.67 10.63
CA GLY A 2 -15.83 -8.06 9.23
C GLY A 2 -14.97 -7.13 8.37
N ILE A 3 -14.05 -7.53 7.50
CA ILE A 3 -14.01 -8.60 6.47
C ILE A 3 -12.52 -8.74 6.06
N LYS A 4 -11.89 -9.94 5.98
CA LYS A 4 -11.86 -10.89 4.84
C LYS A 4 -11.43 -10.23 3.51
N GLU A 5 -10.56 -10.72 2.63
CA GLU A 5 -9.77 -11.94 2.40
C GLU A 5 -8.76 -11.66 1.25
N LEU A 6 -7.71 -12.48 1.21
CA LEU A 6 -6.95 -13.05 0.07
C LEU A 6 -6.84 -12.31 -1.29
N SER A 7 -5.59 -12.14 -1.74
CA SER A 7 -5.22 -12.51 -3.11
C SER A 7 -3.73 -12.81 -3.25
N GLY A 8 -3.40 -14.01 -3.75
CA GLY A 8 -2.20 -14.22 -4.56
C GLY A 8 -1.00 -14.92 -3.92
N LYS A 9 -1.05 -16.26 -3.88
CA LYS A 9 0.11 -17.15 -3.77
C LYS A 9 0.71 -17.32 -5.18
N SER A 10 2.00 -17.09 -5.42
CA SER A 10 2.65 -17.63 -6.65
C SER A 10 4.19 -17.77 -6.55
N SER A 11 4.61 -19.04 -6.50
CA SER A 11 5.75 -19.67 -7.19
C SER A 11 7.24 -19.30 -6.90
N ASN A 12 7.84 -20.07 -5.98
CA ASN A 12 8.99 -20.99 -6.14
C ASN A 12 10.27 -20.58 -6.93
N ARG A 13 11.44 -20.53 -6.25
CA ARG A 13 12.66 -21.32 -6.58
C ARG A 13 13.84 -21.21 -5.56
N ILE A 14 14.26 -22.38 -5.05
CA ILE A 14 15.65 -22.88 -4.84
C ILE A 14 16.42 -22.62 -3.51
N ALA A 15 16.49 -23.72 -2.74
CA ALA A 15 17.61 -24.29 -1.97
C ALA A 15 18.13 -23.61 -0.70
N MET A 16 17.80 -24.23 0.44
CA MET A 16 18.50 -24.47 1.74
C MET A 16 19.54 -23.49 2.34
N SER A 17 20.26 -22.67 1.58
CA SER A 17 20.76 -21.33 1.99
C SER A 17 19.64 -20.27 2.00
N SER A 18 18.51 -20.70 1.42
CA SER A 18 17.18 -20.11 1.34
C SER A 18 16.51 -19.65 2.62
N LEU A 19 16.78 -20.16 3.85
CA LEU A 19 15.98 -19.72 5.01
C LEU A 19 16.23 -18.24 5.33
N ARG A 20 17.50 -17.82 5.38
CA ARG A 20 17.84 -16.41 5.62
C ARG A 20 17.41 -15.51 4.46
N ILE A 21 17.61 -15.96 3.23
CA ILE A 21 17.16 -15.23 2.03
C ILE A 21 15.64 -15.10 2.03
N CYS A 22 14.90 -16.17 2.35
CA CYS A 22 13.44 -16.13 2.50
C CYS A 22 13.02 -15.21 3.65
N ILE A 23 13.69 -15.24 4.80
CA ILE A 23 13.39 -14.32 5.90
C ILE A 23 13.60 -12.87 5.47
N VAL A 24 14.69 -12.57 4.75
CA VAL A 24 14.98 -11.23 4.23
C VAL A 24 13.95 -10.83 3.18
N LEU A 25 13.61 -11.68 2.23
CA LEU A 25 12.60 -11.40 1.20
C LEU A 25 11.22 -11.21 1.83
N LEU A 26 10.83 -12.04 2.79
CA LEU A 26 9.58 -11.89 3.54
C LEU A 26 9.58 -10.58 4.33
N ALA A 27 10.68 -10.24 5.02
CA ALA A 27 10.81 -8.98 5.76
C ALA A 27 10.76 -7.76 4.84
N VAL A 28 11.36 -7.82 3.65
CA VAL A 28 11.32 -6.75 2.64
C VAL A 28 9.93 -6.62 2.03
N LEU A 29 9.26 -7.74 1.71
CA LEU A 29 7.88 -7.73 1.21
C LEU A 29 6.92 -7.20 2.27
N ILE A 30 7.07 -7.62 3.53
CA ILE A 30 6.34 -7.09 4.68
C ILE A 30 6.64 -5.59 4.79
N ALA A 31 7.90 -5.17 4.90
CA ALA A 31 8.27 -3.76 4.98
C ALA A 31 7.70 -2.93 3.82
N TYR A 32 7.69 -3.44 2.60
CA TYR A 32 7.08 -2.79 1.43
C TYR A 32 5.56 -2.62 1.57
N VAL A 33 4.86 -3.65 2.05
CA VAL A 33 3.40 -3.59 2.33
C VAL A 33 3.10 -2.62 3.46
N TYR A 34 3.91 -2.60 4.51
CA TYR A 34 3.77 -1.71 5.66
C TYR A 34 4.25 -0.28 5.38
N ALA A 35 5.13 -0.10 4.39
CA ALA A 35 5.60 1.20 3.92
C ALA A 35 4.60 1.86 2.97
N GLN A 36 3.31 1.51 3.01
CA GLN A 36 2.22 2.46 2.72
C GLN A 36 2.22 3.55 3.80
N ALA A 37 3.37 4.23 3.90
CA ALA A 37 3.55 5.49 4.56
C ALA A 37 2.53 6.46 3.98
N CYS A 38 2.20 7.49 4.74
CA CYS A 38 1.25 8.46 4.27
C CYS A 38 1.83 9.28 3.10
N PHE A 39 1.66 8.79 1.87
CA PHE A 39 2.10 9.45 0.66
C PHE A 39 1.10 9.19 -0.48
N ASP A 40 1.20 10.02 -1.52
CA ASP A 40 0.41 9.88 -2.73
C ASP A 40 1.15 8.98 -3.72
N LEU A 41 0.48 7.90 -4.15
CA LEU A 41 0.96 6.96 -5.17
C LEU A 41 0.84 7.54 -6.59
N ALA A 42 -0.18 8.37 -6.82
CA ALA A 42 -0.43 8.99 -8.12
C ALA A 42 0.13 10.42 -8.17
N ALA A 43 0.67 10.81 -9.34
CA ALA A 43 1.23 12.15 -9.54
C ALA A 43 0.16 13.26 -9.58
N ASP A 44 -1.04 12.96 -10.07
CA ASP A 44 -2.10 13.94 -10.33
C ASP A 44 -3.05 14.18 -9.14
N CYS A 45 -2.66 13.81 -7.92
CA CYS A 45 -3.55 13.91 -6.76
C CYS A 45 -4.01 15.36 -6.48
N ARG A 46 -3.15 16.37 -6.68
CA ARG A 46 -3.53 17.79 -6.53
C ARG A 46 -4.64 18.21 -7.51
N CYS A 47 -4.55 17.78 -8.76
CA CYS A 47 -5.56 18.10 -9.78
C CYS A 47 -6.89 17.38 -9.52
N LYS A 48 -6.87 16.33 -8.70
CA LYS A 48 -7.99 15.43 -8.46
C LYS A 48 -8.59 15.55 -7.05
N LEU A 49 -8.24 16.60 -6.29
CA LEU A 49 -8.76 16.82 -4.94
C LEU A 49 -10.30 16.81 -4.85
N GLY A 50 -10.99 17.31 -5.88
CA GLY A 50 -12.47 17.27 -5.94
C GLY A 50 -13.06 15.85 -5.97
N LEU A 51 -12.26 14.84 -6.36
CA LEU A 51 -12.67 13.44 -6.38
C LEU A 51 -12.59 12.78 -4.98
N CYS A 52 -11.89 13.38 -4.02
CA CYS A 52 -11.83 12.87 -2.65
C CYS A 52 -13.23 12.81 -1.99
N ALA A 53 -14.13 13.73 -2.36
CA ALA A 53 -15.52 13.76 -1.87
C ALA A 53 -16.49 13.00 -2.78
N ASN A 54 -16.06 12.56 -3.97
CA ASN A 54 -16.92 11.88 -4.91
C ASN A 54 -17.02 10.39 -4.52
N ARG A 55 -18.23 9.92 -4.15
CA ARG A 55 -18.44 8.53 -3.68
C ARG A 55 -18.01 7.46 -4.68
N MET A 56 -18.07 7.74 -5.98
CA MET A 56 -17.63 6.80 -7.02
C MET A 56 -16.10 6.61 -7.00
N TYR A 57 -15.35 7.67 -6.68
CA TYR A 57 -13.90 7.69 -6.74
C TYR A 57 -13.23 7.60 -5.37
N LEU A 58 -14.01 7.64 -4.29
CA LEU A 58 -13.51 7.58 -2.92
C LEU A 58 -12.54 6.43 -2.70
N THR A 59 -12.90 5.19 -3.09
CA THR A 59 -12.03 4.02 -2.94
C THR A 59 -10.71 4.15 -3.70
N LEU A 60 -10.75 4.76 -4.90
CA LEU A 60 -9.54 4.99 -5.69
C LEU A 60 -8.66 6.05 -5.05
N MET A 61 -9.26 7.16 -4.62
CA MET A 61 -8.56 8.28 -3.99
C MET A 61 -7.96 7.88 -2.64
N THR A 62 -8.63 7.04 -1.84
CA THR A 62 -8.09 6.45 -0.61
C THR A 62 -6.96 5.45 -0.84
N ARG A 63 -6.78 4.91 -2.04
CA ARG A 63 -5.63 4.02 -2.33
C ARG A 63 -4.46 4.78 -2.94
N MET A 64 -4.75 5.77 -3.77
CA MET A 64 -3.75 6.45 -4.59
C MET A 64 -3.34 7.83 -4.07
N CYS A 65 -4.22 8.50 -3.34
CA CYS A 65 -4.07 9.90 -2.92
C CYS A 65 -4.29 10.06 -1.42
N ASN A 66 -3.65 9.20 -0.62
CA ASN A 66 -3.92 9.08 0.81
C ASN A 66 -3.54 10.34 1.59
N LEU A 67 -2.42 10.97 1.21
CA LEU A 67 -1.94 12.19 1.82
C LEU A 67 -2.75 13.39 1.31
N SER A 68 -2.94 13.51 0.00
CA SER A 68 -3.68 14.61 -0.62
C SER A 68 -5.14 14.66 -0.18
N CYS A 69 -5.81 13.52 -0.02
CA CYS A 69 -7.19 13.46 0.48
C CYS A 69 -7.28 13.53 2.02
N GLY A 70 -6.15 13.67 2.73
CA GLY A 70 -6.13 13.78 4.19
C GLY A 70 -6.60 12.52 4.92
N ILE A 71 -6.53 11.34 4.28
CA ILE A 71 -6.83 10.05 4.90
C ILE A 71 -5.82 9.75 6.01
N CYS A 72 -4.59 10.22 5.82
CA CYS A 72 -3.50 10.10 6.77
C CYS A 72 -2.73 11.43 6.84
N THR A 73 -1.92 11.59 7.87
CA THR A 73 -0.98 12.71 8.00
C THR A 73 0.44 12.18 7.87
N ALA A 74 1.28 12.83 7.06
CA ALA A 74 2.71 12.57 7.10
C ALA A 74 3.25 13.01 8.47
N THR A 75 3.41 12.07 9.38
CA THR A 75 4.00 12.33 10.70
C THR A 75 5.50 12.54 10.52
N GLY A 76 5.87 13.74 10.06
CA GLY A 76 7.25 14.21 10.03
C GLY A 76 7.50 15.07 11.26
N LYS A 77 8.26 14.54 12.23
CA LYS A 77 9.04 15.35 13.17
C LYS A 77 10.51 15.09 12.89
#